data_AF-A0A2T9K738-F1
#
_entry.id   AF-A0A2T9K738-F1
#
_cell.length_a   1.000
_cell.length_b   1.000
_cell.length_c   1.000
_cell.angle_alpha   90.00
_cell.angle_beta   90.00
_cell.angle_gamma   90.00
#
_symmetry.space_group_name_H-M   'P 1'
#
loop_
_entity.id
_entity.type
_entity.pdbx_description
1 polymer ?
#
loop_
_entity_poly.entity_id
_entity_poly.type
_entity_poly.pdbx_seq_one_letter_code
_entity_poly.pdbx_strand_id
1 'polypeptide(L)'
;MVNRRKLMLSHGGVKLYHSWKGARALTWWYALEPGHEAEGGGRDFDIRNLPEAFLSGLDLDMARTTDAAETLKAYDRMLEAHREALRRAIGAGHDFEASVARDHRKGGGGVLGWLRRALAAR
;
A
#
# COMPACT_ATOMS: atom_id res chain seq x y z
N MET A 1 0.16 16.91 20.08
CA MET A 1 -0.79 15.92 19.56
C MET A 1 -0.93 16.10 18.04
N VAL A 2 -0.21 15.31 17.24
CA VAL A 2 -0.58 15.00 15.85
C VAL A 2 -0.48 13.49 15.71
N ASN A 3 -1.40 12.77 16.35
CA ASN A 3 -1.63 11.36 16.05
C ASN A 3 -2.74 11.32 15.02
N ARG A 4 -2.38 11.39 13.73
CA ARG A 4 -3.32 11.18 12.63
C ARG A 4 -2.60 10.37 11.58
N ARG A 5 -2.64 9.04 11.69
CA ARG A 5 -2.51 8.10 10.56
C ARG A 5 -1.51 8.58 9.47
N LYS A 6 -0.24 8.53 9.89
CA LYS A 6 1.06 9.07 9.41
C LYS A 6 1.21 9.33 7.89
N LEU A 7 1.52 10.58 7.52
CA LEU A 7 2.00 10.96 6.18
C LEU A 7 3.29 10.18 5.85
N MET A 8 3.33 9.52 4.71
CA MET A 8 4.48 8.75 4.22
C MET A 8 5.32 9.56 3.23
N LEU A 9 4.67 10.25 2.29
CA LEU A 9 5.33 11.02 1.23
C LEU A 9 4.48 12.23 0.84
N SER A 10 5.14 13.36 0.61
CA SER A 10 4.56 14.53 -0.07
C SER A 10 5.52 14.94 -1.18
N HIS A 11 5.11 14.81 -2.44
CA HIS A 11 5.95 15.10 -3.61
C HIS A 11 5.09 15.49 -4.81
N GLY A 12 5.51 16.48 -5.60
CA GLY A 12 4.78 16.90 -6.80
C GLY A 12 3.30 17.29 -6.56
N GLY A 13 2.95 17.79 -5.37
CA GLY A 13 1.57 18.08 -4.98
C GLY A 13 0.74 16.87 -4.51
N VAL A 14 1.25 15.64 -4.68
CA VAL A 14 0.63 14.40 -4.21
C VAL A 14 1.03 14.12 -2.77
N LYS A 15 0.07 13.71 -1.94
CA LYS A 15 0.29 13.25 -0.56
C LYS A 15 -0.15 11.80 -0.43
N LEU A 16 0.75 10.98 0.11
CA LEU A 16 0.53 9.56 0.36
C LEU A 16 0.71 9.28 1.85
N TYR A 17 -0.18 8.47 2.40
CA TYR A 17 -0.26 8.14 3.82
C TYR A 17 -0.07 6.65 4.01
N HIS A 18 0.42 6.23 5.18
CA HIS A 18 0.40 4.81 5.53
C HIS A 18 -1.05 4.31 5.60
N SER A 19 -1.31 3.14 5.01
CA SER A 19 -2.56 2.41 5.26
C SER A 19 -2.44 1.59 6.55
N TRP A 20 -3.53 1.49 7.33
CA TRP A 20 -3.53 0.89 8.66
C TRP A 20 -4.57 -0.22 8.76
N LYS A 21 -4.29 -1.28 9.51
CA LYS A 21 -5.28 -2.27 9.94
C LYS A 21 -5.28 -2.30 11.47
N GLY A 22 -6.27 -1.66 12.07
CA GLY A 22 -6.24 -1.34 13.50
C GLY A 22 -4.98 -0.55 13.85
N ALA A 23 -4.24 -0.98 14.87
CA ALA A 23 -3.03 -0.28 15.31
C ALA A 23 -1.77 -0.52 14.45
N ARG A 24 -1.85 -1.31 13.36
CA ARG A 24 -0.68 -1.73 12.57
C ARG A 24 -0.70 -1.10 11.18
N ALA A 25 0.38 -0.43 10.80
CA ALA A 25 0.58 0.01 9.43
C ALA A 25 0.80 -1.22 8.53
N LEU A 26 0.18 -1.22 7.35
CA LEU A 26 0.40 -2.21 6.31
C LEU A 26 1.67 -1.85 5.54
N THR A 27 2.63 -2.78 5.51
CA THR A 27 3.97 -2.56 4.94
C THR A 27 3.96 -2.08 3.49
N TRP A 28 3.07 -2.66 2.67
CA TRP A 28 3.03 -2.47 1.22
C TRP A 28 1.88 -1.57 0.75
N TRP A 29 1.03 -1.10 1.68
CA TRP A 29 -0.20 -0.39 1.32
C TRP A 29 -0.16 1.08 1.73
N TYR A 30 -0.59 1.92 0.80
CA TYR A 30 -0.61 3.37 0.95
C TYR A 30 -1.97 3.94 0.60
N ALA A 31 -2.34 5.02 1.28
CA ALA A 31 -3.61 5.69 1.10
C ALA A 31 -3.43 7.10 0.51
N LEU A 32 -4.44 7.54 -0.24
CA LEU A 32 -4.50 8.90 -0.80
C LEU A 32 -4.98 9.94 0.20
N GLU A 33 -5.60 9.50 1.30
CA GLU A 33 -6.15 10.37 2.32
C GLU A 33 -5.54 10.12 3.69
N PRO A 34 -5.41 11.18 4.51
CA PRO A 34 -4.97 11.03 5.87
C PRO A 34 -6.00 10.18 6.58
N GLY A 35 -5.52 9.04 7.00
CA GLY A 35 -6.29 8.28 7.92
C GLY A 35 -7.24 7.26 7.38
N HIS A 36 -6.76 6.55 6.39
CA HIS A 36 -7.42 5.35 5.95
C HIS A 36 -7.20 4.16 6.91
N GLU A 37 -8.28 3.40 7.15
CA GLU A 37 -8.25 2.05 7.72
C GLU A 37 -8.54 1.06 6.57
N ALA A 38 -7.61 0.14 6.34
CA ALA A 38 -7.67 -0.94 5.37
C ALA A 38 -8.62 -2.05 5.85
N GLU A 39 -9.93 -1.79 5.78
CA GLU A 39 -10.98 -2.80 5.89
C GLU A 39 -11.94 -2.74 4.68
N GLY A 40 -11.40 -2.46 3.49
CA GLY A 40 -12.18 -2.37 2.25
C GLY A 40 -12.70 -0.97 1.92
N GLY A 41 -12.11 0.08 2.50
CA GLY A 41 -12.60 1.46 2.42
C GLY A 41 -12.34 2.22 1.11
N GLY A 42 -11.91 1.57 0.03
CA GLY A 42 -11.86 2.19 -1.30
C GLY A 42 -10.70 3.14 -1.59
N ARG A 43 -9.73 3.40 -0.68
CA ARG A 43 -8.80 4.55 -0.84
C ARG A 43 -7.32 4.22 -0.61
N ASP A 44 -6.97 2.94 -0.59
CA ASP A 44 -5.59 2.47 -0.55
C ASP A 44 -5.21 1.59 -1.74
N PHE A 45 -3.91 1.52 -2.00
CA PHE A 45 -3.32 0.72 -3.07
C PHE A 45 -2.06 0.03 -2.57
N ASP A 46 -1.74 -1.10 -3.19
CA ASP A 46 -0.53 -1.87 -2.94
C ASP A 46 0.59 -1.39 -3.88
N ILE A 47 1.69 -0.91 -3.30
CA ILE A 47 2.84 -0.41 -4.07
C ILE A 47 3.41 -1.48 -5.01
N ARG A 48 3.25 -2.77 -4.67
CA ARG A 48 3.73 -3.89 -5.49
C ARG A 48 2.95 -4.05 -6.80
N ASN A 49 1.77 -3.44 -6.90
CA ASN A 49 0.99 -3.42 -8.13
C ASN A 49 1.32 -2.21 -9.02
N LEU A 50 2.26 -1.33 -8.66
CA LEU A 50 2.70 -0.27 -9.57
C LEU A 50 3.32 -0.86 -10.85
N PRO A 51 3.32 -0.12 -11.97
CA PRO A 51 4.05 -0.52 -13.17
C PRO A 51 5.50 -0.90 -12.86
N GLU A 52 5.99 -1.95 -13.53
CA GLU A 52 7.32 -2.54 -13.30
C GLU A 52 8.45 -1.51 -13.35
N ALA A 53 8.34 -0.51 -14.24
CA ALA A 53 9.28 0.59 -14.37
C ALA A 53 9.53 1.37 -13.06
N PHE A 54 8.59 1.33 -12.10
CA PHE A 54 8.71 2.05 -10.83
C PHE A 54 9.23 1.16 -9.69
N LEU A 55 9.11 -0.16 -9.82
CA LEU A 55 9.41 -1.13 -8.76
C LEU A 55 10.92 -1.38 -8.57
N SER A 56 11.77 -0.85 -9.46
CA SER A 56 13.23 -0.98 -9.34
C SER A 56 13.73 -0.56 -7.96
N GLY A 57 14.49 -1.45 -7.30
CA GLY A 57 15.05 -1.22 -5.96
C GLY A 57 14.10 -1.57 -4.80
N LEU A 58 12.87 -2.01 -5.05
CA LEU A 58 12.01 -2.59 -4.01
C LEU A 58 12.44 -4.03 -3.73
N ASP A 59 12.85 -4.29 -2.48
CA ASP A 59 13.08 -5.65 -1.98
C ASP A 59 11.74 -6.29 -1.60
N LEU A 60 11.15 -7.06 -2.52
CA LEU A 60 9.86 -7.70 -2.33
C LEU A 60 9.90 -8.92 -1.39
N ASP A 61 11.10 -9.47 -1.16
CA ASP A 61 11.34 -10.73 -0.44
C ASP A 61 11.97 -10.46 0.93
N MET A 62 11.50 -9.40 1.59
CA MET A 62 12.10 -8.90 2.83
C MET A 62 12.26 -10.03 3.88
N ALA A 63 13.50 -10.47 4.09
CA ALA A 63 13.83 -11.52 5.05
C ALA A 63 13.71 -10.96 6.47
N ARG A 64 12.91 -11.63 7.32
CA ARG A 64 12.89 -11.32 8.75
C ARG A 64 14.18 -11.81 9.38
N THR A 65 14.96 -10.90 9.95
CA THR A 65 16.16 -11.27 10.72
C THR A 65 15.76 -11.66 12.15
N THR A 66 16.61 -12.43 12.82
CA THR A 66 16.42 -12.81 14.24
C THR A 66 16.80 -11.69 15.21
N ASP A 67 17.41 -10.60 14.71
CA ASP A 67 17.82 -9.42 15.48
C ASP A 67 16.86 -8.25 15.23
N ALA A 68 16.27 -7.72 16.31
CA ALA A 68 15.34 -6.60 16.27
C ALA A 68 15.97 -5.32 15.72
N ALA A 69 17.26 -5.06 16.00
CA ALA A 69 17.95 -3.87 15.49
C ALA A 69 18.15 -3.94 13.97
N GLU A 70 18.54 -5.11 13.47
CA GLU A 70 18.68 -5.35 12.03
C GLU A 70 17.33 -5.36 11.33
N THR A 71 16.27 -5.87 11.98
CA THR A 71 14.90 -5.78 11.45
C THR A 71 14.45 -4.34 11.29
N LEU A 72 14.75 -3.45 12.24
CA LEU A 72 14.42 -2.03 12.13
C LEU A 72 15.20 -1.35 11.00
N LYS A 73 16.51 -1.61 10.87
CA LYS A 73 17.31 -1.09 9.76
C LYS A 73 16.81 -1.56 8.40
N ALA A 74 16.44 -2.84 8.28
CA ALA A 74 15.86 -3.39 7.06
C ALA A 74 14.54 -2.70 6.72
N TYR A 75 13.69 -2.47 7.72
CA TYR A 75 12.43 -1.75 7.57
C TYR A 75 12.63 -0.30 7.11
N ASP A 76 13.62 0.42 7.67
CA ASP A 76 13.91 1.80 7.25
C ASP A 76 14.42 1.87 5.81
N ARG A 77 15.32 0.96 5.41
CA ARG A 77 15.79 0.86 4.00
C ARG A 77 14.64 0.57 3.04
N MET A 78 13.75 -0.34 3.42
CA MET A 78 12.54 -0.66 2.68
C MET A 78 11.65 0.59 2.53
N LEU A 79 11.41 1.35 3.60
CA LEU A 79 10.63 2.58 3.51
C LEU A 79 11.26 3.62 2.58
N GLU A 80 12.59 3.76 2.56
CA GLU A 80 13.26 4.63 1.59
C GLU A 80 13.07 4.16 0.15
N ALA A 81 13.24 2.86 -0.12
CA ALA A 81 12.98 2.29 -1.45
C ALA A 81 11.52 2.55 -1.90
N HIS A 82 10.56 2.45 -0.97
CA HIS A 82 9.16 2.77 -1.25
C HIS A 82 8.99 4.24 -1.61
N ARG A 83 9.64 5.16 -0.87
CA ARG A 83 9.60 6.60 -1.17
C ARG A 83 10.18 6.88 -2.55
N GLU A 84 11.28 6.25 -2.93
CA GLU A 84 11.90 6.44 -4.24
C GLU A 84 11.00 5.92 -5.38
N ALA A 85 10.44 4.71 -5.24
CA ALA A 85 9.48 4.17 -6.20
C ALA A 85 8.27 5.10 -6.39
N LEU A 86 7.71 5.59 -5.28
CA LEU A 86 6.58 6.52 -5.30
C LEU A 86 6.96 7.89 -5.89
N ARG A 87 8.17 8.41 -5.61
CA ARG A 87 8.68 9.65 -6.23
C ARG A 87 8.78 9.50 -7.75
N ARG A 88 9.31 8.37 -8.24
CA ARG A 88 9.39 8.09 -9.69
C ARG A 88 8.00 8.02 -10.33
N ALA A 89 7.07 7.31 -9.69
CA ALA A 89 5.70 7.21 -10.15
C ALA A 89 5.01 8.60 -10.22
N ILE A 90 5.17 9.42 -9.17
CA ILE A 90 4.65 10.79 -9.15
C ILE A 90 5.30 11.64 -10.25
N GLY A 91 6.63 11.58 -10.39
CA GLY A 91 7.37 12.32 -11.42
C GLY A 91 6.98 11.93 -12.85
N ALA A 92 6.53 10.69 -13.06
CA ALA A 92 6.01 10.21 -14.33
C ALA A 92 4.51 10.48 -14.55
N GLY A 93 3.82 11.14 -13.61
CA GLY A 93 2.39 11.44 -13.71
C GLY A 93 1.48 10.21 -13.52
N HIS A 94 1.92 9.21 -12.76
CA HIS A 94 1.16 8.00 -12.51
C HIS A 94 -0.19 8.29 -11.82
N ASP A 95 -1.26 7.67 -12.32
CA ASP A 95 -2.61 7.78 -11.75
C ASP A 95 -2.80 6.82 -10.56
N PHE A 96 -2.70 7.37 -9.36
CA PHE A 96 -2.91 6.61 -8.13
C PHE A 96 -4.39 6.29 -7.85
N GLU A 97 -5.33 7.09 -8.34
CA GLU A 97 -6.77 6.79 -8.21
C GLU A 97 -7.13 5.54 -9.03
N ALA A 98 -6.53 5.38 -10.22
CA ALA A 98 -6.65 4.14 -10.99
C ALA A 98 -6.03 2.92 -10.26
N SER A 99 -4.94 3.13 -9.52
CA SER A 99 -4.29 2.07 -8.74
C SER A 99 -5.17 1.60 -7.58
N VAL A 100 -5.76 2.55 -6.86
CA VAL A 100 -6.76 2.30 -5.82
C VAL A 100 -7.95 1.52 -6.40
N ALA A 101 -8.56 2.02 -7.49
CA ALA A 101 -9.71 1.35 -8.10
C ALA A 101 -9.40 -0.09 -8.53
N ARG A 102 -8.20 -0.34 -9.09
CA ARG A 102 -7.77 -1.68 -9.48
C ARG A 102 -7.64 -2.63 -8.28
N ASP A 103 -7.01 -2.19 -7.21
CA ASP A 103 -6.69 -3.05 -6.08
C ASP A 103 -7.96 -3.37 -5.26
N HIS A 104 -8.92 -2.45 -5.23
CA HIS A 104 -10.24 -2.67 -4.65
C HIS A 104 -11.12 -3.58 -5.49
N ARG A 105 -11.03 -3.54 -6.83
CA ARG A 105 -11.68 -4.55 -7.70
C ARG A 105 -11.15 -5.96 -7.43
N LYS A 106 -9.86 -6.12 -7.15
CA LYS A 106 -9.28 -7.43 -6.78
C LYS A 106 -9.78 -7.90 -5.40
N GLY A 107 -9.98 -6.99 -4.45
CA GLY A 107 -10.53 -7.29 -3.12
C GLY A 107 -12.04 -7.57 -3.07
N GLY A 108 -12.83 -6.92 -3.93
CA GLY A 108 -14.29 -7.03 -3.98
C GLY A 108 -14.84 -8.39 -4.46
N GLY A 109 -13.97 -9.29 -4.95
CA GLY A 109 -14.31 -10.66 -5.30
C GLY A 109 -14.61 -11.57 -4.09
N GLY A 110 -14.26 -11.16 -2.86
CA GLY A 110 -14.43 -11.97 -1.66
C GLY A 110 -15.88 -12.12 -1.19
N VAL A 111 -16.68 -11.05 -1.23
CA VAL A 111 -18.08 -11.07 -0.75
C VAL A 111 -19.04 -11.56 -1.84
N LEU A 112 -18.88 -11.08 -3.08
CA LEU A 112 -19.70 -11.52 -4.23
C LEU A 112 -19.31 -12.92 -4.75
N GLY A 113 -18.03 -13.31 -4.61
CA GLY A 113 -17.56 -14.65 -4.98
C GLY A 113 -18.03 -15.74 -4.02
N TRP A 114 -18.14 -15.45 -2.72
CA TRP A 114 -18.70 -16.40 -1.75
C TRP A 114 -20.21 -16.59 -1.95
N LEU A 115 -20.96 -15.51 -2.21
CA LEU A 115 -22.39 -15.56 -2.52
C LEU A 115 -22.70 -16.30 -3.83
N ARG A 116 -21.86 -16.16 -4.87
CA ARG A 116 -22.03 -16.94 -6.12
C ARG A 116 -21.75 -18.43 -5.95
N ARG A 117 -20.81 -18.82 -5.08
CA ARG A 117 -20.50 -20.24 -4.83
C ARG A 117 -21.55 -20.93 -3.96
N ALA A 118 -22.27 -20.19 -3.12
CA ALA A 118 -23.38 -20.72 -2.32
C ALA A 118 -24.68 -20.93 -3.12
N LEU A 119 -24.90 -20.15 -4.20
CA LEU A 119 -26.08 -20.27 -5.06
C LEU A 119 -25.93 -21.24 -6.23
N ALA A 120 -24.69 -21.58 -6.61
CA ALA A 120 -24.39 -22.58 -7.64
C ALA A 120 -24.28 -24.03 -7.09
N ALA A 121 -24.47 -24.22 -5.78
CA ALA A 121 -24.46 -25.51 -5.10
C ALA A 121 -25.88 -26.02 -4.77
N ARG A 122 -26.89 -25.58 -5.53
CA ARG A 122 -28.27 -26.06 -5.44
C ARG A 122 -28.65 -26.80 -6.72
#